data_AF-A0AA38HQ54-F1
#
_entry.id   AF-A0AA38HQ54-F1
#
_cell.length_a   1.000
_cell.length_b   1.000
_cell.length_c   1.000
_cell.angle_alpha   90.00
_cell.angle_beta   90.00
_cell.angle_gamma   90.00
#
_symmetry.space_group_name_H-M   'P 1'
#
loop_
_entity.id
_entity.type
_entity.pdbx_description
1 polymer ?
#
loop_
_entity_poly.entity_id
_entity_poly.type
_entity_poly.pdbx_seq_one_letter_code
_entity_poly.pdbx_strand_id
1 'polypeptide(L)'
;MNTIGPDGWRAGVKILSRRECRNKNKQNILIQVRPMILKVIENNSGKIILILAIFVEERLRVAVCRRCVQFRHMQKYCAEQNAIKCPRCAGTHTLSECNISTKSCPNCA
;
A
#
# COMPACT_ATOMS: atom_id res chain seq x y z
N MET A 1 -15.56 -2.75 25.94
CA MET A 1 -17.00 -2.49 26.14
C MET A 1 -17.60 -2.08 24.80
N ASN A 2 -18.49 -2.90 24.22
CA ASN A 2 -19.08 -2.71 22.89
C ASN A 2 -20.41 -1.94 23.02
N THR A 3 -20.36 -0.61 23.01
CA THR A 3 -21.58 0.21 23.00
C THR A 3 -22.08 0.35 21.56
N ILE A 4 -23.24 -0.24 21.26
CA ILE A 4 -24.01 0.08 20.06
C ILE A 4 -24.66 1.43 20.33
N GLY A 5 -24.38 2.44 19.51
CA GLY A 5 -25.11 3.71 19.64
C GLY A 5 -26.61 3.48 19.37
N PRO A 6 -27.50 4.34 19.92
CA PRO A 6 -28.96 4.21 19.75
C PRO A 6 -29.41 4.12 18.28
N ASP A 7 -28.57 4.58 17.34
CA ASP A 7 -28.84 4.63 15.91
C ASP A 7 -28.40 3.35 15.14
N GLY A 8 -27.88 2.35 15.86
CA GLY A 8 -27.41 1.08 15.31
C GLY A 8 -26.01 1.12 14.67
N TRP A 9 -25.25 2.19 14.90
CA TRP A 9 -23.88 2.35 14.41
C TRP A 9 -22.87 1.75 15.41
N ARG A 10 -21.90 0.98 14.92
CA ARG A 10 -20.74 0.51 15.70
C ARG A 10 -19.47 1.05 15.05
N ALA A 11 -18.67 1.81 15.81
CA ALA A 11 -17.40 2.39 15.34
C ALA A 11 -17.50 3.14 13.98
N GLY A 12 -18.64 3.79 13.71
CA GLY A 12 -18.84 4.55 12.46
C GLY A 12 -19.22 3.70 11.23
N VAL A 13 -19.56 2.41 11.43
CA VAL A 13 -20.08 1.52 10.39
C VAL A 13 -21.42 0.92 10.84
N LYS A 14 -22.39 0.85 9.91
CA LYS A 14 -23.68 0.20 10.08
C LYS A 14 -23.89 -0.81 8.97
N ILE A 15 -24.21 -2.05 9.31
CA ILE A 15 -24.44 -3.11 8.32
C ILE A 15 -25.92 -3.09 7.95
N LEU A 16 -26.22 -2.91 6.67
CA LEU A 16 -27.59 -2.83 6.17
C LEU A 16 -28.11 -4.20 5.72
N SER A 17 -27.27 -5.00 5.05
CA SER A 17 -27.66 -6.35 4.65
C SER A 17 -26.46 -7.26 4.42
N ARG A 18 -26.72 -8.56 4.47
CA ARG A 18 -25.77 -9.62 4.13
C ARG A 18 -26.46 -10.58 3.16
N ARG A 19 -25.76 -10.97 2.11
CA ARG A 19 -26.21 -12.00 1.17
C ARG A 19 -25.10 -13.01 0.94
N GLU A 20 -25.47 -14.27 0.99
CA GLU A 20 -24.57 -15.37 0.69
C GLU A 20 -24.27 -15.41 -0.81
N CYS A 21 -23.02 -15.67 -1.15
CA CYS A 21 -22.61 -15.84 -2.53
C CYS A 21 -22.73 -17.31 -2.94
N ARG A 22 -22.76 -17.55 -4.27
CA ARG A 22 -22.67 -18.92 -4.82
C ARG A 22 -21.40 -19.65 -4.35
N ASN A 23 -20.32 -18.90 -4.09
CA ASN A 23 -19.13 -19.41 -3.41
C ASN A 23 -19.30 -19.28 -1.89
N LYS A 24 -19.31 -20.42 -1.17
CA LYS A 24 -19.48 -20.49 0.28
C LYS A 24 -18.39 -19.76 1.09
N ASN A 25 -17.23 -19.50 0.48
CA ASN A 25 -16.13 -18.76 1.09
C ASN A 25 -16.24 -17.23 0.90
N LYS A 26 -17.31 -16.75 0.27
CA LYS A 26 -17.54 -15.32 0.02
C LYS A 26 -18.91 -14.90 0.53
N GLN A 27 -18.99 -13.68 1.05
CA GLN A 27 -20.24 -13.05 1.43
C GLN A 27 -20.29 -11.64 0.85
N ASN A 28 -21.44 -11.25 0.31
CA ASN A 28 -21.70 -9.87 -0.09
C ASN A 28 -22.33 -9.14 1.10
N ILE A 29 -21.74 -8.02 1.49
CA ILE A 29 -22.22 -7.22 2.63
C ILE A 29 -22.44 -5.80 2.13
N LEU A 30 -23.63 -5.26 2.40
CA LEU A 30 -23.93 -3.85 2.19
C LEU A 30 -23.74 -3.11 3.52
N ILE A 31 -22.83 -2.14 3.52
CA ILE A 31 -22.53 -1.33 4.69
C ILE A 31 -22.77 0.15 4.41
N GLN A 32 -23.29 0.85 5.40
CA GLN A 32 -23.33 2.29 5.49
C GLN A 32 -22.17 2.73 6.39
N VAL A 33 -21.37 3.67 5.90
CA VAL A 33 -20.17 4.15 6.62
C VAL A 33 -20.21 5.67 6.72
N ARG A 34 -19.51 6.23 7.71
CA ARG A 34 -19.30 7.68 7.76
C ARG A 34 -18.37 8.13 6.62
N PRO A 35 -18.50 9.38 6.12
CA PRO A 35 -17.73 9.86 4.97
C PRO A 35 -16.21 9.68 5.10
N MET A 36 -15.67 9.83 6.31
CA MET A 36 -14.25 9.62 6.56
C MET A 36 -13.80 8.17 6.30
N ILE A 37 -14.64 7.19 6.66
CA ILE A 37 -14.35 5.77 6.41
C ILE A 37 -14.51 5.47 4.92
N LEU A 38 -15.54 6.03 4.25
CA LEU A 38 -15.71 5.88 2.79
C LEU A 38 -14.48 6.38 2.03
N LYS A 39 -13.96 7.56 2.38
CA LYS A 39 -12.76 8.13 1.77
C LYS A 39 -11.54 7.22 1.97
N VAL A 40 -11.40 6.60 3.13
CA VAL A 40 -10.34 5.61 3.39
C VAL A 40 -10.54 4.36 2.52
N ILE A 41 -11.77 3.88 2.34
CA ILE A 41 -12.08 2.74 1.46
C ILE A 41 -11.73 3.05 0.00
N GLU A 42 -12.16 4.20 -0.50
CA GLU A 42 -11.93 4.65 -1.87
C GLU A 42 -10.43 4.83 -2.14
N ASN A 43 -9.72 5.46 -1.20
CA ASN A 43 -8.27 5.66 -1.30
C ASN A 43 -7.49 4.34 -1.30
N ASN A 44 -8.04 3.28 -0.67
CA ASN A 44 -7.48 1.94 -0.70
C ASN A 44 -8.06 1.08 -1.85
N SER A 45 -8.58 1.71 -2.91
CA SER A 45 -9.14 1.07 -4.10
C SER A 45 -10.33 0.14 -3.81
N GLY A 46 -11.21 0.53 -2.89
CA GLY A 46 -12.39 -0.26 -2.50
C GLY A 46 -12.08 -1.43 -1.56
N LYS A 47 -10.84 -1.54 -1.06
CA LYS A 47 -10.40 -2.64 -0.20
C LYS A 47 -10.25 -2.15 1.24
N ILE A 48 -10.94 -2.82 2.16
CA ILE A 48 -10.67 -2.70 3.59
C ILE A 48 -9.92 -3.97 4.00
N ILE A 49 -8.67 -3.81 4.39
CA ILE A 49 -7.92 -4.87 5.07
C ILE A 49 -8.23 -4.72 6.55
N LEU A 50 -9.24 -5.46 7.03
CA LEU A 50 -9.36 -5.72 8.46
C LEU A 50 -8.16 -6.60 8.81
N ILE A 51 -7.22 -6.07 9.61
CA ILE A 51 -5.98 -6.76 9.97
C ILE A 51 -6.33 -8.03 10.77
N LEU A 52 -6.50 -9.13 10.06
CA LEU A 52 -6.05 -10.45 10.48
C LEU A 52 -4.62 -10.57 9.94
N ALA A 53 -3.65 -10.83 10.81
CA ALA A 53 -2.27 -11.05 10.38
C ALA A 53 -2.24 -12.16 9.31
N ILE A 54 -1.70 -11.85 8.14
CA ILE A 54 -1.66 -12.79 7.00
C ILE A 54 -0.22 -13.26 6.80
N PHE A 55 -0.06 -14.57 6.66
CA PHE A 55 1.21 -15.21 6.36
C PHE A 55 1.64 -14.87 4.91
N VAL A 56 2.89 -14.42 4.74
CA VAL A 56 3.47 -14.12 3.41
C VAL A 56 4.32 -15.32 2.98
N GLU A 57 3.82 -16.06 2.01
CA GLU A 57 4.43 -17.32 1.55
C GLU A 57 5.70 -17.11 0.71
N GLU A 58 5.81 -16.00 -0.04
CA GLU A 58 6.99 -15.73 -0.86
C GLU A 58 7.31 -14.23 -0.97
N ARG A 59 8.62 -13.90 -0.94
CA ARG A 59 9.15 -12.55 -1.19
C ARG A 59 9.99 -12.55 -2.47
N LEU A 60 9.44 -12.01 -3.55
CA LEU A 60 10.18 -11.82 -4.79
C LEU A 60 11.06 -10.56 -4.69
N ARG A 61 12.39 -10.75 -4.81
CA ARG A 61 13.35 -9.64 -4.89
C ARG A 61 13.36 -9.11 -6.32
N VAL A 62 12.60 -8.07 -6.59
CA VAL A 62 12.61 -7.39 -7.88
C VAL A 62 13.92 -6.62 -8.02
N ALA A 63 14.65 -6.87 -9.12
CA ALA A 63 15.88 -6.16 -9.40
C ALA A 63 15.59 -4.70 -9.77
N VAL A 64 16.43 -3.79 -9.25
CA VAL A 64 16.33 -2.35 -9.45
C VAL A 64 17.56 -1.86 -10.21
N CYS A 65 17.36 -0.94 -11.15
CA CYS A 65 18.46 -0.28 -11.83
C CYS A 65 19.31 0.49 -10.83
N ARG A 66 20.60 0.16 -10.70
CA ARG A 66 21.50 0.82 -9.74
C ARG A 66 21.87 2.27 -10.09
N ARG A 67 21.48 2.77 -11.26
CA ARG A 67 21.71 4.16 -11.69
C ARG A 67 20.53 5.05 -11.34
N CYS A 68 19.36 4.82 -11.93
CA CYS A 68 18.18 5.66 -11.72
C CYS A 68 17.22 5.15 -10.63
N VAL A 69 17.51 4.00 -10.03
CA VAL A 69 16.72 3.35 -8.96
C VAL A 69 15.27 3.02 -9.40
N GLN A 70 15.05 2.90 -10.71
CA GLN A 70 13.79 2.44 -11.29
C GLN A 70 13.78 0.93 -11.56
N PHE A 71 12.58 0.38 -11.63
CA PHE A 71 12.36 -1.02 -12.01
C PHE A 71 12.43 -1.22 -13.53
N ARG A 72 12.29 -2.48 -13.97
CA ARG A 72 12.16 -2.91 -15.39
C ARG A 72 13.44 -2.93 -16.23
N HIS A 73 14.53 -2.35 -15.76
CA HIS A 73 15.79 -2.40 -16.48
C HIS A 73 17.00 -2.50 -15.56
N MET A 74 18.13 -2.87 -16.13
CA MET A 74 19.43 -2.93 -15.45
C MET A 74 20.26 -1.70 -15.80
N GLN A 75 21.25 -1.37 -14.99
CA GLN A 75 22.12 -0.20 -15.18
C GLN A 75 22.74 -0.12 -16.58
N LYS A 76 23.12 -1.26 -17.18
CA LYS A 76 23.67 -1.34 -18.55
C LYS A 76 22.69 -0.91 -19.65
N TYR A 77 21.39 -0.91 -19.38
CA TYR A 77 20.31 -0.56 -20.31
C TYR A 77 19.55 0.69 -19.88
N CYS A 78 20.15 1.52 -19.02
CA CYS A 78 19.52 2.75 -18.55
C CYS A 78 19.67 3.84 -19.62
N ALA A 79 18.54 4.28 -20.18
CA ALA A 79 18.49 5.35 -21.17
C ALA A 79 18.90 6.72 -20.58
N GLU A 80 18.66 6.92 -19.29
CA GLU A 80 18.99 8.16 -18.57
C GLU A 80 20.42 8.11 -18.04
N GLN A 81 21.38 8.45 -18.90
CA GLN A 81 22.81 8.36 -18.56
C GLN A 81 23.22 9.28 -17.40
N ASN A 82 22.52 10.41 -17.23
CA ASN A 82 22.79 11.42 -16.18
C ASN A 82 21.91 11.28 -14.93
N ALA A 83 21.01 10.30 -14.87
CA ALA A 83 20.09 10.12 -13.74
C ALA A 83 20.70 9.23 -12.64
N ILE A 84 21.87 9.59 -12.12
CA ILE A 84 22.42 8.92 -10.94
C ILE A 84 21.57 9.30 -9.73
N LYS A 85 20.94 8.30 -9.11
CA LYS A 85 20.14 8.45 -7.91
C LYS A 85 20.65 7.50 -6.84
N CYS A 86 20.82 8.02 -5.63
CA CYS A 86 21.19 7.22 -4.47
C CYS A 86 19.99 6.35 -4.04
N PRO A 87 20.14 5.02 -3.94
CA PRO A 87 19.04 4.15 -3.52
C PRO A 87 18.67 4.29 -2.04
N ARG A 88 19.50 5.00 -1.25
CA ARG A 88 19.22 5.26 0.17
C ARG A 88 18.41 6.54 0.36
N CYS A 89 18.79 7.63 -0.30
CA CYS A 89 18.21 8.95 -0.02
C CYS A 89 17.62 9.66 -1.25
N ALA A 90 17.61 9.01 -2.41
CA ALA A 90 17.14 9.55 -3.69
C ALA A 90 17.91 10.76 -4.26
N GLY A 91 19.01 11.17 -3.61
CA GLY A 91 19.85 12.29 -4.04
C GLY A 91 20.67 11.98 -5.31
N THR A 92 21.25 13.00 -5.92
CA THR A 92 21.98 12.93 -7.20
C THR A 92 23.43 12.42 -7.08
N HIS A 93 23.69 11.55 -6.11
CA HIS A 93 25.02 11.00 -5.81
C HIS A 93 24.98 9.47 -5.75
N THR A 94 26.14 8.83 -5.75
CA THR A 94 26.25 7.37 -5.64
C THR A 94 26.04 6.89 -4.21
N LEU A 95 25.69 5.62 -3.99
CA LEU A 95 25.51 5.09 -2.64
C LEU A 95 26.77 5.21 -1.76
N SER A 96 27.96 5.14 -2.37
CA SER A 96 29.26 5.32 -1.71
C SER A 96 29.48 6.73 -1.17
N GLU A 97 28.86 7.74 -1.76
CA GLU A 97 28.97 9.15 -1.37
C GLU A 97 27.85 9.57 -0.42
N CYS A 98 26.97 8.63 -0.02
CA CYS A 98 25.79 8.93 0.78
C CYS A 98 26.09 8.95 2.28
N ASN A 99 26.15 10.16 2.84
CA ASN A 99 26.34 10.40 4.27
C ASN A 99 25.03 10.49 5.07
N ILE A 100 23.89 10.29 4.42
CA ILE A 100 22.56 10.36 5.06
C ILE A 100 22.23 8.99 5.66
N SER A 101 21.83 8.97 6.94
CA SER A 101 21.41 7.77 7.66
C SER A 101 19.93 7.44 7.45
N THR A 102 19.11 8.45 7.19
CA THR A 102 17.68 8.32 6.90
C THR A 102 17.45 7.78 5.50
N LYS A 103 16.57 6.76 5.41
CA LYS A 103 16.14 6.19 4.13
C LYS A 103 15.00 7.02 3.55
N SER A 104 15.13 7.43 2.30
CA SER A 104 14.07 8.05 1.51
C SER A 104 13.75 7.18 0.30
N CYS A 105 12.48 7.11 -0.07
CA CYS A 105 12.03 6.32 -1.21
C CYS A 105 12.29 7.10 -2.51
N PRO A 106 13.09 6.57 -3.46
CA PRO A 106 13.34 7.22 -4.76
C PRO A 106 12.10 7.41 -5.63
N ASN A 107 11.02 6.69 -5.33
CA ASN A 107 9.74 6.77 -6.02
C ASN A 107 8.71 7.66 -5.30
N CYS A 108 9.00 8.10 -4.07
CA CYS A 108 8.07 8.92 -3.28
C CYS A 108 8.70 10.25 -2.81
N ALA A 109 9.96 10.50 -3.18
CA ALA A 109 10.66 11.75 -2.94
C ALA A 109 10.23 12.83 -3.93
#